data_AF-A0A0G0K4B4-F1
#
_entry.id   AF-A0A0G0K4B4-F1
#
_cell.length_a   1.000
_cell.length_b   1.000
_cell.length_c   1.000
_cell.angle_alpha   90.00
_cell.angle_beta   90.00
_cell.angle_gamma   90.00
#
_symmetry.space_group_name_H-M   'P 1'
#
loop_
_entity.id
_entity.type
_entity.pdbx_description
1 polymer ?
#
loop_
_entity_poly.entity_id
_entity_poly.type
_entity_poly.pdbx_seq_one_letter_code
_entity_poly.pdbx_strand_id
1 'polypeptide(L)'
;MLQNEAELRPGGGFLGQYAIIKMKNGEIVSTFVEDANLLDQRIEAKIPTPFPFYRMMQLKNWKFRDSNFSPDFPTNVEKAKYFFRLAGRGGNTFDGVIAVNSKVFNDVLGLTGPITVPGYSGEYDSENGSRKLEEHVEKIYLMNPDIDTQNRKAILK
;
A
#
# COMPACT_ATOMS: atom_id res chain seq x y z
N MET A 1 2.93 3.27 5.43
CA MET A 1 3.11 2.95 4.00
C MET A 1 3.23 1.44 3.89
N LEU A 2 2.32 0.77 3.18
CA LEU A 2 2.29 -0.70 3.08
C LEU A 2 2.77 -1.11 1.69
N GLN A 3 3.93 -1.73 1.62
CA GLN A 3 4.68 -1.95 0.39
C GLN A 3 4.72 -3.43 -0.01
N ASN A 4 4.74 -3.69 -1.32
CA ASN A 4 4.96 -5.02 -1.90
C ASN A 4 6.36 -5.10 -2.48
N GLU A 5 7.28 -5.82 -1.83
CA GLU A 5 8.65 -5.99 -2.29
C GLU A 5 8.77 -6.84 -3.56
N ALA A 6 7.73 -7.60 -3.94
CA ALA A 6 7.71 -8.32 -5.22
C ALA A 6 7.65 -7.36 -6.43
N GLU A 7 7.16 -6.13 -6.22
CA GLU A 7 7.13 -5.06 -7.21
C GLU A 7 8.11 -3.95 -6.82
N LEU A 8 9.40 -4.17 -7.06
CA LEU A 8 10.46 -3.34 -6.50
C LEU A 8 10.33 -1.84 -6.83
N ARG A 9 10.56 -1.04 -5.79
CA ARG A 9 10.89 0.39 -5.85
C ARG A 9 12.06 0.66 -4.90
N PRO A 10 12.91 1.67 -5.15
CA PRO A 10 14.04 1.97 -4.26
C PRO A 10 13.64 2.18 -2.79
N GLY A 11 12.43 2.68 -2.54
CA GLY A 11 11.90 2.88 -1.18
C GLY A 11 11.30 1.65 -0.50
N GLY A 12 11.47 0.43 -1.03
CA GLY A 12 11.14 -0.84 -0.37
C GLY A 12 10.13 -1.76 -1.08
N GLY A 13 9.48 -1.30 -2.16
CA GLY A 13 8.47 -2.07 -2.90
C GLY A 13 7.34 -1.18 -3.44
N PHE A 14 6.35 -1.73 -4.13
CA PHE A 14 5.23 -0.95 -4.64
C PHE A 14 4.30 -0.53 -3.50
N LEU A 15 3.95 0.76 -3.40
CA LEU A 15 3.03 1.24 -2.36
C LEU A 15 1.58 0.95 -2.75
N GLY A 16 1.14 -0.28 -2.51
CA GLY A 16 -0.19 -0.75 -2.89
C GLY A 16 -1.30 -0.26 -1.97
N GLN A 17 -1.00 0.01 -0.69
CA GLN A 17 -1.96 0.45 0.32
C GLN A 17 -1.29 1.42 1.31
N TYR A 18 -2.13 2.12 2.08
CA TYR A 18 -1.66 2.88 3.23
C TYR A 18 -2.61 2.73 4.41
N ALA A 19 -2.06 2.89 5.60
CA ALA A 19 -2.79 2.96 6.84
C ALA A 19 -2.56 4.31 7.53
N ILE A 20 -3.59 4.82 8.19
CA ILE A 20 -3.50 5.93 9.14
C ILE A 20 -3.92 5.37 10.49
N ILE A 21 -3.02 5.46 11.45
CA ILE A 21 -3.24 5.03 12.83
C ILE A 21 -3.22 6.27 13.69
N LYS A 22 -4.28 6.49 14.47
CA LYS A 22 -4.33 7.53 15.50
C LYS A 22 -4.14 6.86 16.84
N MET A 23 -3.22 7.38 17.63
CA MET A 23 -2.94 6.91 18.98
C MET A 23 -3.17 8.03 19.98
N LYS A 24 -3.60 7.65 21.18
CA LYS A 24 -3.72 8.55 22.33
C LYS A 24 -3.34 7.79 23.58
N ASN A 25 -2.40 8.32 24.36
CA ASN A 25 -1.95 7.72 25.63
C ASN A 25 -1.51 6.24 25.49
N GLY A 26 -0.85 5.90 24.38
CA GLY A 26 -0.36 4.53 24.12
C GLY A 26 -1.41 3.59 23.50
N GLU A 27 -2.66 4.00 23.37
CA GLU A 27 -3.73 3.18 22.79
C GLU A 27 -4.06 3.61 21.36
N ILE A 28 -4.39 2.65 20.50
CA ILE A 28 -4.91 2.93 19.15
C ILE A 28 -6.38 3.34 19.30
N VAL A 29 -6.69 4.57 18.92
CA VAL A 29 -8.06 5.13 18.98
C VAL A 29 -8.78 5.13 17.64
N SER A 30 -8.04 4.99 16.53
CA SER A 30 -8.62 4.87 15.19
C SER A 30 -7.61 4.28 14.22
N THR A 31 -8.11 3.39 13.36
CA THR A 31 -7.36 2.85 12.22
C THR A 31 -8.15 3.10 10.94
N PHE A 32 -7.44 3.50 9.89
CA PHE A 32 -7.99 3.63 8.55
C PHE A 32 -7.02 2.98 7.57
N VAL A 33 -7.51 2.11 6.67
CA VAL A 33 -6.72 1.46 5.63
C VAL A 33 -7.40 1.67 4.28
N GLU A 34 -6.63 2.02 3.25
CA GLU A 34 -7.16 2.20 1.90
C GLU A 34 -6.15 1.78 0.83
N ASP A 35 -6.68 1.34 -0.32
CA ASP A 35 -5.91 1.13 -1.54
C ASP A 35 -5.33 2.46 -2.04
N ALA A 36 -4.02 2.48 -2.31
CA ALA A 36 -3.34 3.64 -2.87
C ALA A 36 -3.93 4.07 -4.23
N ASN A 37 -4.46 3.14 -5.03
CA ASN A 37 -5.10 3.46 -6.31
C ASN A 37 -6.36 4.31 -6.14
N LEU A 38 -7.14 4.11 -5.07
CA LEU A 38 -8.31 4.94 -4.78
C LEU A 38 -7.90 6.37 -4.41
N LEU A 39 -6.77 6.53 -3.72
CA LEU A 39 -6.20 7.85 -3.48
C LEU A 39 -5.69 8.49 -4.77
N ASP A 40 -5.04 7.72 -5.64
CA ASP A 40 -4.53 8.18 -6.92
C ASP A 40 -5.63 8.66 -7.88
N GLN A 41 -6.82 8.06 -7.83
CA GLN A 41 -7.99 8.50 -8.60
C GLN A 41 -8.47 9.91 -8.21
N ARG A 42 -8.21 10.33 -6.96
CA ARG A 42 -8.54 11.67 -6.46
C ARG A 42 -7.49 12.73 -6.80
N ILE A 43 -6.36 12.32 -7.39
CA ILE A 43 -5.30 13.24 -7.83
C ILE A 43 -5.55 13.61 -9.30
N GLU A 44 -6.02 14.83 -9.53
CA GLU A 44 -6.27 15.38 -10.87
C GLU A 44 -4.98 15.95 -11.51
N ALA A 45 -4.03 16.40 -10.69
CA ALA A 45 -2.79 17.01 -11.16
C ALA A 45 -1.94 16.02 -11.97
N LYS A 46 -1.46 16.47 -13.13
CA LYS A 46 -0.58 15.70 -14.02
C LYS A 46 0.88 16.01 -13.69
N ILE A 47 1.46 15.22 -12.80
CA ILE A 47 2.86 15.37 -12.38
C ILE A 47 3.73 14.44 -13.23
N PRO A 48 4.78 14.94 -13.91
CA PRO A 48 5.66 14.08 -14.68
C PRO A 48 6.41 13.10 -13.77
N THR A 49 6.59 11.87 -14.23
CA THR A 49 7.40 10.88 -13.54
C THR A 49 8.90 11.12 -13.72
N PRO A 50 9.74 10.61 -12.81
CA PRO A 50 11.16 10.44 -13.06
C PRO A 50 11.42 9.66 -14.35
N PHE A 51 12.53 9.98 -15.02
CA PHE A 51 12.89 9.39 -16.31
C PHE A 51 12.83 7.85 -16.35
N PRO A 52 13.30 7.10 -15.33
CA PRO A 52 13.21 5.63 -15.36
C PRO A 52 11.78 5.09 -15.41
N PHE A 53 10.83 5.67 -14.67
CA PHE A 53 9.42 5.24 -14.72
C PHE A 53 8.80 5.49 -16.10
N TYR A 54 9.05 6.65 -16.69
CA TYR A 54 8.55 6.95 -18.02
C TYR A 54 9.12 5.98 -19.06
N ARG A 55 10.43 5.74 -19.02
CA ARG A 55 11.13 4.92 -20.03
C ARG A 55 10.91 3.43 -19.89
N MET A 56 10.87 2.91 -18.66
CA MET A 56 10.83 1.47 -18.40
C MET A 56 9.41 0.96 -18.15
N MET A 57 8.54 1.78 -17.57
CA MET A 57 7.18 1.37 -17.18
C MET A 57 6.08 2.09 -17.97
N GLN A 58 6.46 3.01 -18.88
CA GLN A 58 5.52 3.87 -19.63
C GLN A 58 4.56 4.67 -18.72
N LEU A 59 4.94 4.83 -17.45
CA LEU A 59 4.16 5.57 -16.47
C LEU A 59 4.39 7.06 -16.73
N LYS A 60 3.34 7.79 -17.15
CA LYS A 60 3.44 9.22 -17.50
C LYS A 60 3.18 10.15 -16.32
N ASN A 61 2.28 9.72 -15.43
CA ASN A 61 1.83 10.53 -14.29
C ASN A 61 2.34 9.91 -13.00
N TRP A 62 3.16 10.67 -12.27
CA TRP A 62 3.61 10.31 -10.95
C TRP A 62 2.47 10.53 -9.96
N LYS A 63 2.18 9.51 -9.15
CA LYS A 63 1.13 9.56 -8.14
C LYS A 63 1.58 8.95 -6.82
N PHE A 64 0.67 8.86 -5.85
CA PHE A 64 0.97 8.45 -4.47
C PHE A 64 1.55 7.04 -4.41
N ARG A 65 1.02 6.08 -5.17
CA ARG A 65 1.49 4.69 -5.17
C ARG A 65 2.95 4.50 -5.60
N ASP A 66 3.51 5.50 -6.27
CA ASP A 66 4.91 5.50 -6.74
C ASP A 66 5.74 6.58 -6.00
N SER A 67 5.21 7.16 -4.92
CA SER A 67 5.87 8.21 -4.14
C SER A 67 7.19 7.78 -3.50
N ASN A 68 7.42 6.47 -3.38
CA ASN A 68 8.60 5.86 -2.78
C ASN A 68 9.71 5.51 -3.79
N PHE A 69 9.89 6.35 -4.82
CA PHE A 69 10.93 6.15 -5.83
C PHE A 69 12.34 6.50 -5.37
N SER A 70 12.51 7.36 -4.36
CA SER A 70 13.84 7.72 -3.85
C SER A 70 14.43 6.59 -3.01
N PRO A 71 15.76 6.36 -3.03
CA PRO A 71 16.41 5.52 -2.02
C PRO A 71 16.44 6.19 -0.63
N ASP A 72 16.22 7.51 -0.57
CA ASP A 72 16.12 8.28 0.69
C ASP A 72 14.68 8.26 1.23
N PHE A 73 14.48 7.63 2.39
CA PHE A 73 13.15 7.47 2.98
C PHE A 73 12.48 8.80 3.37
N PRO A 74 13.15 9.78 4.01
CA PRO A 74 12.57 11.09 4.24
C PRO A 74 12.05 11.78 2.98
N THR A 75 12.78 11.68 1.86
CA THR A 75 12.32 12.20 0.55
C THR A 75 11.03 11.52 0.09
N ASN A 76 10.91 10.21 0.28
CA ASN A 76 9.69 9.46 -0.03
C ASN A 76 8.50 9.90 0.83
N VAL A 77 8.73 10.14 2.12
CA VAL A 77 7.71 10.63 3.05
C VAL A 77 7.16 11.98 2.58
N GLU A 78 8.03 12.92 2.23
CA GLU A 78 7.58 14.23 1.76
C GLU A 78 6.86 14.15 0.41
N LYS A 79 7.29 13.26 -0.48
CA LYS A 79 6.58 12.99 -1.74
C LYS A 79 5.21 12.36 -1.51
N ALA A 80 5.09 11.41 -0.58
CA ALA A 80 3.83 10.79 -0.21
C ALA A 80 2.86 11.83 0.37
N LYS A 81 3.31 12.66 1.33
CA LYS A 81 2.52 13.77 1.88
C LYS A 81 2.08 14.75 0.81
N TYR A 82 2.95 15.07 -0.16
CA TYR A 82 2.60 15.92 -1.30
C TYR A 82 1.41 15.38 -2.10
N PHE A 83 1.45 14.11 -2.52
CA PHE A 83 0.34 13.50 -3.24
C PHE A 83 -0.91 13.32 -2.38
N PHE A 84 -0.74 13.07 -1.08
CA PHE A 84 -1.84 13.00 -0.12
C PHE A 84 -2.60 14.34 -0.01
N ARG A 85 -1.88 15.47 -0.04
CA ARG A 85 -2.48 16.81 -0.11
C ARG A 85 -3.22 17.03 -1.43
N LEU A 86 -2.62 16.64 -2.57
CA LEU A 86 -3.26 16.76 -3.88
C LEU A 86 -4.56 15.95 -3.99
N ALA A 87 -4.66 14.83 -3.28
CA ALA A 87 -5.89 14.03 -3.20
C ALA A 87 -6.97 14.62 -2.26
N GLY A 88 -6.85 15.90 -1.88
CA GLY A 88 -7.82 16.59 -1.02
C GLY A 88 -7.71 16.26 0.47
N ARG A 89 -6.66 15.55 0.90
CA ARG A 89 -6.48 15.14 2.31
C ARG A 89 -5.47 15.98 3.08
N GLY A 90 -5.27 17.23 2.67
CA GLY A 90 -4.21 18.09 3.19
C GLY A 90 -4.40 18.63 4.61
N GLY A 91 -5.59 18.46 5.21
CA GLY A 91 -5.83 18.79 6.62
C GLY A 91 -5.23 17.80 7.63
N ASN A 92 -4.65 16.69 7.16
CA ASN A 92 -4.03 15.70 8.05
C ASN A 92 -2.57 16.07 8.33
N THR A 93 -2.23 16.19 9.61
CA THR A 93 -0.85 16.19 10.10
C THR A 93 -0.45 14.78 10.55
N PHE A 94 0.82 14.44 10.39
CA PHE A 94 1.37 13.15 10.80
C PHE A 94 2.57 13.38 11.71
N ASP A 95 2.53 12.81 12.92
CA ASP A 95 3.65 12.87 13.88
C ASP A 95 4.82 11.96 13.47
N GLY A 96 4.53 10.94 12.66
CA GLY A 96 5.51 10.02 12.12
C GLY A 96 4.97 9.26 10.91
N VAL A 97 5.89 8.72 10.10
CA VAL A 97 5.56 7.86 8.96
C VAL A 97 6.42 6.61 9.02
N ILE A 98 5.76 5.46 9.03
CA ILE A 98 6.38 4.14 9.03
C ILE A 98 6.12 3.48 7.66
N ALA A 99 7.14 2.83 7.11
CA ALA A 99 6.99 1.94 5.96
C ALA A 99 7.30 0.50 6.39
N VAL A 100 6.46 -0.43 5.95
CA VAL A 100 6.65 -1.87 6.10
C VAL A 100 6.39 -2.52 4.75
N ASN A 101 7.10 -3.61 4.47
CA ASN A 101 6.89 -4.43 3.28
C ASN A 101 6.13 -5.71 3.62
N SER A 102 5.80 -6.53 2.62
CA SER A 102 4.99 -7.73 2.79
C SER A 102 5.71 -8.83 3.57
N LYS A 103 7.05 -8.85 3.57
CA LYS A 103 7.83 -9.72 4.46
C LYS A 103 7.56 -9.44 5.95
N VAL A 104 7.42 -8.17 6.34
CA VAL A 104 7.09 -7.83 7.75
C VAL A 104 5.76 -8.44 8.17
N PHE A 105 4.78 -8.57 7.26
CA PHE A 105 3.51 -9.24 7.56
C PHE A 105 3.73 -10.71 7.96
N ASN A 106 4.54 -11.45 7.20
CA ASN A 106 4.89 -12.82 7.54
C ASN A 106 5.68 -12.93 8.85
N ASP A 107 6.61 -12.00 9.09
CA ASP A 107 7.41 -11.98 10.32
C ASP A 107 6.51 -11.73 11.55
N VAL A 108 5.49 -10.87 11.43
CA VAL A 108 4.48 -10.66 12.48
C VAL A 108 3.68 -11.93 12.73
N LEU A 109 3.22 -12.62 11.69
CA LEU A 109 2.52 -13.90 11.83
C LEU A 109 3.39 -14.97 12.51
N GLY A 110 4.71 -14.91 12.31
CA GLY A 110 5.67 -15.78 13.01
C GLY A 110 5.72 -15.53 14.51
N LEU A 111 5.42 -14.30 14.95
CA LEU A 111 5.40 -13.91 16.36
C LEU A 111 4.03 -14.13 17.00
N THR A 112 2.95 -13.83 16.27
CA THR A 112 1.58 -13.90 16.80
C THR A 112 0.93 -15.27 16.63
N GLY A 113 1.51 -16.10 15.75
CA GLY A 113 0.88 -17.31 15.25
C GLY A 113 -0.01 -17.04 14.02
N PRO A 114 -0.45 -18.12 13.34
CA PRO A 114 -1.29 -18.03 12.16
C PRO A 114 -2.67 -17.41 12.45
N ILE A 115 -3.28 -16.83 11.42
CA ILE A 115 -4.60 -16.20 11.51
C ILE A 115 -5.55 -16.72 10.43
N THR A 116 -6.85 -16.70 10.73
CA THR A 116 -7.93 -16.94 9.76
C THR A 116 -8.78 -15.68 9.64
N VAL A 117 -9.19 -15.32 8.43
CA VAL A 117 -10.05 -14.15 8.21
C VAL A 117 -11.49 -14.61 7.99
N PRO A 118 -12.46 -14.20 8.84
CA PRO A 118 -13.86 -14.58 8.66
C PRO A 118 -14.38 -14.24 7.25
N GLY A 119 -15.04 -15.21 6.60
CA GLY A 119 -15.55 -15.06 5.23
C GLY A 119 -14.54 -15.38 4.12
N TYR A 120 -13.28 -15.64 4.46
CA TYR A 120 -12.23 -16.04 3.52
C TYR A 120 -11.71 -17.43 3.89
N SER A 121 -11.48 -18.26 2.87
CA SER A 121 -10.96 -19.61 3.10
C SER A 121 -9.46 -19.61 3.36
N GLY A 122 -9.02 -20.50 4.24
CA GLY A 122 -7.61 -20.75 4.53
C GLY A 122 -7.08 -20.01 5.76
N GLU A 123 -5.87 -20.42 6.13
CA GLU A 123 -5.07 -19.84 7.21
C GLU A 123 -3.89 -19.08 6.61
N TYR A 124 -3.51 -17.96 7.22
CA TYR A 124 -2.36 -17.15 6.85
C TYR A 124 -1.29 -17.31 7.94
N ASP A 125 -0.12 -17.81 7.58
CA ASP A 125 1.00 -18.08 8.49
C ASP A 125 2.28 -17.35 8.05
N SER A 126 3.37 -17.55 8.80
CA SER A 126 4.66 -16.93 8.52
C SER A 126 5.34 -17.40 7.23
N GLU A 127 4.93 -18.53 6.65
CA GLU A 127 5.53 -19.06 5.44
C GLU A 127 4.80 -18.56 4.18
N ASN A 128 3.48 -18.40 4.27
CA ASN A 128 2.64 -18.18 3.09
C ASN A 128 1.67 -17.01 3.18
N GLY A 129 1.61 -16.27 4.29
CA GLY A 129 0.63 -15.21 4.53
C GLY A 129 0.58 -14.17 3.41
N SER A 130 1.69 -13.50 3.13
CA SER A 130 1.77 -12.46 2.09
C SER A 130 1.42 -13.00 0.69
N ARG A 131 1.92 -14.20 0.35
CA ARG A 131 1.64 -14.85 -0.93
C ARG A 131 0.16 -15.19 -1.10
N LYS A 132 -0.47 -15.79 -0.08
CA LYS A 132 -1.91 -16.11 -0.12
C LYS A 132 -2.75 -14.84 -0.24
N LEU A 133 -2.35 -13.78 0.46
CA LEU A 133 -3.02 -12.50 0.38
C LEU A 133 -2.93 -11.91 -1.03
N GLU A 134 -1.74 -11.92 -1.65
CA GLU A 134 -1.52 -11.50 -3.03
C GLU A 134 -2.40 -12.30 -4.02
N GLU A 135 -2.43 -13.62 -3.87
CA GLU A 135 -3.26 -14.51 -4.69
C GLU A 135 -4.74 -14.14 -4.60
N HIS A 136 -5.20 -13.78 -3.41
CA HIS A 136 -6.58 -13.40 -3.17
C HIS A 136 -6.93 -12.03 -3.77
N VAL A 137 -6.07 -11.02 -3.57
CA VAL A 137 -6.39 -9.62 -3.95
C VAL A 137 -6.01 -9.27 -5.38
N GLU A 138 -5.21 -10.09 -6.06
CA GLU A 138 -4.72 -9.78 -7.40
C GLU A 138 -4.86 -10.92 -8.41
N LYS A 139 -4.37 -12.12 -8.09
CA LYS A 139 -4.29 -13.22 -9.07
C LYS A 139 -5.65 -13.66 -9.60
N ILE A 140 -6.67 -13.72 -8.73
CA ILE A 140 -8.04 -14.11 -9.13
C ILE A 140 -8.62 -13.11 -10.16
N TYR A 141 -8.30 -11.82 -10.01
CA TYR A 141 -8.83 -10.75 -10.84
C TYR A 141 -8.09 -10.60 -12.17
N LEU A 142 -6.79 -10.87 -12.21
CA LEU A 142 -6.03 -10.88 -13.46
C LEU A 142 -6.46 -12.02 -14.40
N MET A 143 -6.93 -13.13 -13.82
CA MET A 143 -7.33 -14.33 -14.56
C MET A 143 -8.81 -14.33 -14.96
N ASN A 144 -9.60 -13.35 -14.51
CA ASN A 144 -11.02 -13.26 -14.83
C ASN A 144 -11.47 -11.79 -15.03
N PRO A 145 -11.56 -11.32 -16.28
CA PRO A 145 -11.89 -9.93 -16.59
C PRO A 145 -13.33 -9.53 -16.24
N ASP A 146 -14.21 -10.48 -15.92
CA ASP A 146 -15.62 -10.23 -15.58
C ASP A 146 -15.82 -9.85 -14.10
N ILE A 147 -14.77 -9.92 -13.27
CA ILE A 147 -14.86 -9.65 -11.84
C ILE A 147 -14.55 -8.17 -11.55
N ASP A 148 -15.42 -7.50 -10.79
CA ASP A 148 -15.21 -6.12 -10.33
C ASP A 148 -13.89 -5.99 -9.53
N THR A 149 -12.94 -5.27 -10.10
CA THR A 149 -11.61 -5.05 -9.50
C THR A 149 -11.60 -3.94 -8.46
N GLN A 150 -12.66 -3.13 -8.33
CA GLN A 150 -12.69 -2.00 -7.40
C GLN A 150 -12.64 -2.46 -5.94
N ASN A 151 -13.19 -3.64 -5.64
CA ASN A 151 -13.29 -4.17 -4.28
C ASN A 151 -12.32 -5.31 -3.98
N ARG A 152 -11.32 -5.55 -4.84
CA ARG A 152 -10.39 -6.69 -4.73
C ARG A 152 -9.60 -6.77 -3.43
N LYS A 153 -9.48 -5.66 -2.70
CA LYS A 153 -8.78 -5.55 -1.41
C LYS A 153 -9.73 -5.52 -0.19
N ALA A 154 -10.97 -5.99 -0.35
CA ALA A 154 -11.96 -6.00 0.74
C ALA A 154 -11.54 -6.84 1.96
N ILE A 155 -10.70 -7.87 1.77
CA ILE A 155 -10.15 -8.70 2.83
C ILE A 155 -9.33 -7.92 3.89
N LEU A 156 -8.89 -6.70 3.55
CA LEU A 156 -8.08 -5.84 4.42
C LEU A 156 -8.89 -4.89 5.31
N LYS A 157 -10.23 -4.96 5.25
CA LYS A 157 -11.14 -4.10 5.99
C LYS A 157 -11.72 -4.78 7.22
#